data_AF-A0A2D5W8Y7-F1
#
_entry.id   AF-A0A2D5W8Y7-F1
#
_cell.length_a   1.000
_cell.length_b   1.000
_cell.length_c   1.000
_cell.angle_alpha   90.00
_cell.angle_beta   90.00
_cell.angle_gamma   90.00
#
_symmetry.space_group_name_H-M   'P 1'
#
loop_
_entity.id
_entity.type
_entity.pdbx_description
1 polymer ?
#
loop_
_entity_poly.entity_id
_entity_poly.type
_entity_poly.pdbx_seq_one_letter_code
_entity_poly.pdbx_strand_id
1 'polypeptide(L)'
;MVAFWSLAVLIFYGCTSLHTELASRFSSLAVPVAGIRIPVIGVDLNPAVLIATLILAGSLALLYRWQQAPKQADLLIETESELRKVTWPTLSETMTSSIVVMLCVLFLMAFLAGSDVLLGRWASYLLTGRG
;
A
#
# COMPACT_ATOMS: atom_id res chain seq x y z
N MET A 1 -4.62 -13.98 6.44
CA MET A 1 -3.42 -14.28 7.26
C MET A 1 -2.22 -13.41 6.94
N VAL A 2 -1.93 -13.08 5.67
CA VAL A 2 -0.76 -12.24 5.28
C VAL A 2 -0.75 -10.88 5.99
N ALA A 3 -1.90 -10.20 6.08
CA ALA A 3 -2.02 -8.90 6.76
C ALA A 3 -1.65 -8.94 8.25
N PHE A 4 -1.95 -10.04 8.94
CA PHE A 4 -1.53 -10.25 10.34
C PHE A 4 -0.02 -10.34 10.44
N TRP A 5 0.59 -11.22 9.64
CA TRP A 5 2.02 -11.46 9.66
C TRP A 5 2.83 -10.23 9.20
N SER A 6 2.36 -9.47 8.21
CA SER A 6 3.04 -8.25 7.77
C SER A 6 3.04 -7.17 8.86
N LEU A 7 1.92 -6.96 9.54
CA LEU A 7 1.83 -6.01 10.65
C LEU A 7 2.64 -6.48 11.86
N ALA A 8 2.64 -7.78 12.16
CA ALA A 8 3.45 -8.35 13.24
C ALA A 8 4.95 -8.14 13.00
N VAL A 9 5.42 -8.34 11.76
CA VAL A 9 6.82 -8.06 11.37
C VAL A 9 7.14 -6.57 11.52
N LEU A 10 6.24 -5.67 11.13
CA LEU A 10 6.43 -4.23 11.26
C LEU A 10 6.51 -3.79 12.74
N ILE A 11 5.65 -4.34 13.59
CA ILE A 11 5.68 -4.11 15.04
C ILE A 11 6.99 -4.62 15.65
N PHE A 12 7.43 -5.81 15.24
CA PHE A 12 8.70 -6.38 15.69
C PHE A 12 9.87 -5.46 15.31
N TYR A 13 9.94 -5.02 14.06
CA TYR A 13 10.93 -4.05 13.62
C TYR A 13 10.88 -2.75 14.43
N GLY A 14 9.68 -2.20 14.66
CA GLY A 14 9.48 -1.03 15.50
C GLY A 14 10.00 -1.21 16.93
N CYS A 15 9.78 -2.39 17.54
CA CYS A 15 10.29 -2.69 18.88
C CYS A 15 11.82 -2.83 18.91
N THR A 16 12.44 -3.37 17.86
CA THR A 16 13.90 -3.42 17.75
C THR A 16 14.50 -2.03 17.59
N SER A 17 13.88 -1.15 16.79
CA SER A 17 14.28 0.25 16.66
C SER A 17 14.08 1.04 17.95
N LEU A 18 13.01 0.76 18.69
CA LEU A 18 12.75 1.38 19.98
C LEU A 18 13.81 0.97 21.00
N HIS A 19 14.18 -0.31 21.04
CA HIS A 19 15.24 -0.82 21.91
C HIS A 19 16.59 -0.13 21.63
N THR A 20 16.96 0.03 20.35
CA THR A 20 18.21 0.70 19.98
C THR A 20 18.23 2.18 20.36
N GLU A 21 17.11 2.89 20.20
CA GLU A 21 16.98 4.29 20.62
C GLU A 21 17.00 4.44 22.15
N LEU A 22 16.34 3.54 22.89
CA LEU A 22 16.33 3.61 24.34
C LEU A 22 17.71 3.33 24.94
N ALA A 23 18.45 2.39 24.34
CA ALA A 23 19.82 2.08 24.73
C ALA A 23 20.83 3.18 24.36
N SER A 24 20.61 3.90 23.25
CA SER A 24 21.51 4.98 22.82
C SER A 24 21.26 6.30 23.55
N ARG A 25 19.98 6.63 23.83
CA ARG A 25 19.58 7.92 24.45
C ARG A 25 19.69 7.94 25.96
N PHE A 26 19.49 6.80 26.64
CA PHE A 26 19.49 6.73 28.09
C PHE A 26 20.58 5.77 28.58
N SER A 27 21.75 6.31 28.90
CA SER A 27 22.90 5.54 29.44
C SER A 27 22.55 4.80 30.74
N SER A 28 21.63 5.32 31.56
CA SER A 28 21.13 4.65 32.77
C SER A 28 20.23 3.45 32.47
N LEU A 29 19.58 3.41 31.31
CA LEU A 29 18.79 2.28 30.82
C LEU A 29 19.60 1.35 29.92
N ALA A 30 20.91 1.58 29.78
CA ALA A 30 21.86 0.72 29.08
C ALA A 30 22.68 -0.15 30.06
N VAL A 31 22.60 0.13 31.36
CA VAL A 31 23.39 -0.57 32.38
C VAL A 31 22.81 -1.96 32.65
N PRO A 32 23.59 -3.04 32.47
CA PRO A 32 23.14 -4.40 32.76
C PRO A 32 22.88 -4.54 34.27
N VAL A 33 21.63 -4.80 34.64
CA VAL A 33 21.19 -4.79 36.06
C VAL A 33 21.63 -6.05 36.82
N ALA A 34 22.12 -7.09 36.14
CA ALA A 34 22.47 -8.35 36.80
C ALA A 34 23.71 -9.09 36.25
N GLY A 35 24.39 -8.60 35.19
CA GLY A 35 25.50 -9.33 34.56
C GLY A 35 25.13 -10.73 34.00
N ILE A 36 23.86 -11.09 34.05
CA ILE A 36 23.30 -12.34 33.54
C ILE A 36 23.07 -12.14 32.04
N ARG A 37 23.96 -12.70 31.23
CA ARG A 37 23.71 -12.91 29.81
C ARG A 37 22.70 -14.03 29.65
N ILE A 38 21.67 -13.80 28.86
CA ILE A 38 20.71 -14.85 28.50
C ILE A 38 21.47 -15.86 27.61
N PRO A 39 21.69 -17.11 28.03
CA PRO A 39 22.62 -18.02 27.37
C PRO A 39 22.19 -18.47 25.97
N VAL A 40 20.93 -18.21 25.58
CA VAL A 40 20.36 -18.58 24.27
C VAL A 40 20.42 -17.43 23.25
N ILE A 41 20.49 -16.18 23.70
CA ILE A 41 20.29 -14.97 22.85
C ILE A 41 21.47 -13.99 22.95
N GLY A 42 22.36 -14.12 23.94
CA GLY A 42 23.59 -13.30 24.03
C GLY A 42 23.36 -11.82 24.36
N VAL A 43 22.12 -11.44 24.68
CA VAL A 43 21.73 -10.07 25.02
C VAL A 43 21.81 -9.87 26.53
N ASP A 44 22.36 -8.73 26.95
CA ASP A 44 22.42 -8.34 28.35
C ASP A 44 21.03 -7.98 28.87
N LEU A 45 20.66 -8.54 30.03
CA LEU A 45 19.41 -8.20 30.70
C LEU A 45 19.45 -6.75 31.20
N ASN A 46 18.81 -5.90 30.43
CA ASN A 46 18.81 -4.46 30.59
C ASN A 46 17.36 -3.96 30.62
N PRO A 47 16.98 -2.98 31.48
CA PRO A 47 15.63 -2.40 31.51
C PRO A 47 15.07 -2.01 30.13
N ALA A 48 15.91 -1.60 29.18
CA ALA A 48 15.48 -1.33 27.81
C ALA A 48 14.89 -2.56 27.10
N VAL A 49 15.45 -3.76 27.29
CA VAL A 49 14.95 -5.02 26.72
C VAL A 49 13.62 -5.42 27.36
N LEU A 50 13.46 -5.20 28.66
CA LEU A 50 12.24 -5.53 29.39
C LEU A 50 11.07 -4.64 28.94
N ILE A 51 11.32 -3.34 28.75
CA ILE A 51 10.32 -2.41 28.21
C ILE A 51 9.96 -2.79 26.76
N ALA A 52 10.95 -3.04 25.90
CA ALA A 52 10.72 -3.40 24.51
C ALA A 52 9.92 -4.71 24.36
N THR A 53 10.21 -5.72 25.18
CA THR A 53 9.48 -7.01 25.16
C THR A 53 8.05 -6.88 25.68
N LEU A 54 7.81 -6.07 26.72
CA LEU A 54 6.45 -5.77 27.19
C LEU A 54 5.62 -5.03 26.13
N ILE A 55 6.21 -4.04 25.47
CA ILE A 55 5.55 -3.29 24.40
C ILE A 55 5.25 -4.21 23.20
N LEU A 56 6.20 -5.09 22.83
CA LEU A 56 5.99 -6.08 21.77
C LEU A 56 4.83 -7.03 22.09
N ALA A 57 4.80 -7.58 23.31
CA ALA A 57 3.73 -8.48 23.74
C ALA A 57 2.37 -7.77 23.77
N GLY A 58 2.32 -6.55 24.33
CA GLY A 58 1.09 -5.76 24.42
C GLY A 58 0.54 -5.35 23.05
N SER A 59 1.42 -4.91 22.14
CA SER A 59 1.03 -4.53 20.77
C SER A 59 0.56 -5.71 19.93
N LEU A 60 1.20 -6.89 20.06
CA LEU A 60 0.76 -8.10 19.37
C LEU A 60 -0.61 -8.59 19.90
N ALA A 61 -0.83 -8.53 21.21
CA ALA A 61 -2.12 -8.86 21.82
C ALA A 61 -3.23 -7.90 21.38
N LEU A 62 -2.94 -6.60 21.30
CA LEU A 62 -3.89 -5.59 20.83
C LEU A 62 -4.23 -5.81 19.35
N LEU A 63 -3.23 -6.06 18.50
CA LEU A 63 -3.42 -6.36 17.09
C LEU A 63 -4.28 -7.61 16.90
N TYR A 64 -4.02 -8.68 17.66
CA TYR A 64 -4.83 -9.88 17.63
C TYR A 64 -6.29 -9.59 18.02
N ARG A 65 -6.52 -8.87 19.12
CA ARG A 65 -7.87 -8.48 19.55
C ARG A 65 -8.58 -7.59 18.54
N TRP A 66 -7.86 -6.71 17.86
CA TRP A 66 -8.44 -5.79 16.89
C TRP A 66 -8.82 -6.48 15.59
N GLN A 67 -8.02 -7.43 15.11
CA GLN A 67 -8.35 -8.23 13.92
C GLN A 67 -9.50 -9.21 14.16
N GLN A 68 -9.64 -9.72 15.39
CA GLN A 68 -10.75 -10.60 15.78
C GLN A 68 -12.05 -9.84 16.08
N ALA A 69 -12.11 -8.52 15.83
CA ALA A 69 -13.30 -7.73 16.08
C ALA A 69 -14.43 -8.11 15.09
N PRO A 70 -15.64 -8.44 15.57
CA PRO A 70 -16.74 -8.93 14.73
C PRO A 70 -17.13 -7.93 13.63
N LYS A 71 -17.01 -6.62 13.92
CA LYS A 71 -17.27 -5.55 12.97
C LYS A 71 -16.48 -5.68 11.65
N GLN A 72 -15.24 -6.18 11.68
CA GLN A 72 -14.45 -6.35 10.46
C GLN A 72 -14.96 -7.52 9.62
N ALA A 73 -15.42 -8.59 10.27
CA ALA A 73 -16.04 -9.73 9.58
C ALA A 73 -17.38 -9.33 8.94
N ASP A 74 -18.20 -8.55 9.65
CA ASP A 74 -19.49 -8.08 9.12
C ASP A 74 -19.31 -7.22 7.86
N LEU A 75 -18.30 -6.34 7.83
CA LEU A 75 -17.98 -5.53 6.64
C LEU A 75 -17.52 -6.38 5.45
N LEU A 76 -16.73 -7.44 5.71
CA LEU A 76 -16.29 -8.36 4.67
C LEU A 76 -17.46 -9.16 4.10
N ILE A 77 -18.40 -9.59 4.95
CA ILE A 77 -19.61 -10.30 4.54
C ILE A 77 -20.52 -9.37 3.72
N GLU A 78 -20.70 -8.12 4.17
CA GLU A 78 -21.50 -7.13 3.44
C GLU A 78 -20.88 -6.83 2.06
N THR A 79 -19.56 -6.59 2.00
CA THR A 79 -18.86 -6.36 0.73
C THR A 79 -18.88 -7.59 -0.18
N GLU A 80 -18.76 -8.81 0.33
CA GLU A 80 -18.96 -10.03 -0.45
C GLU A 80 -20.37 -10.10 -1.05
N SER A 81 -21.38 -9.75 -0.25
CA SER A 81 -22.77 -9.74 -0.69
C SER A 81 -23.04 -8.70 -1.79
N GLU A 82 -22.38 -7.54 -1.73
CA GLU A 82 -22.46 -6.49 -2.76
C GLU A 82 -21.67 -6.87 -4.01
N LEU A 83 -20.48 -7.44 -3.86
CA LEU A 83 -19.67 -7.91 -4.99
C LEU A 83 -20.38 -9.01 -5.78
N ARG A 84 -21.23 -9.82 -5.13
CA ARG A 84 -22.06 -10.82 -5.82
C ARG A 84 -23.15 -10.21 -6.70
N LYS A 85 -23.54 -8.95 -6.47
CA LYS A 85 -24.48 -8.23 -7.34
C LYS A 85 -23.81 -7.63 -8.57
N VAL A 86 -22.48 -7.51 -8.56
CA VAL A 86 -21.71 -7.01 -9.70
C VAL A 86 -21.61 -8.10 -10.75
N THR A 87 -22.19 -7.86 -11.92
CA THR A 87 -22.02 -8.71 -13.10
C THR A 87 -20.62 -8.48 -13.66
N TRP A 88 -19.70 -9.42 -13.42
CA TRP A 88 -18.35 -9.35 -13.99
C TRP A 88 -18.40 -9.60 -15.50
N PRO A 89 -17.83 -8.70 -16.31
CA PRO A 89 -17.86 -8.84 -17.76
C PRO A 89 -17.04 -10.05 -18.20
N THR A 90 -17.52 -10.73 -19.23
CA THR A 90 -16.73 -11.77 -19.90
C THR A 90 -15.55 -11.13 -20.65
N LEU A 91 -14.51 -11.92 -20.93
CA LEU A 91 -13.36 -11.42 -21.72
C LEU A 91 -13.80 -10.88 -23.09
N SER A 92 -14.82 -11.49 -23.71
CA SER A 92 -15.42 -11.04 -24.98
C SER A 92 -16.09 -9.68 -24.88
N GLU A 93 -16.84 -9.43 -23.80
CA GLU A 93 -17.47 -8.12 -23.57
C GLU A 93 -16.42 -7.04 -23.33
N THR A 94 -15.39 -7.36 -22.54
CA THR A 94 -14.27 -6.45 -22.25
C THR A 94 -13.52 -6.05 -23.53
N MET A 95 -13.26 -7.02 -24.41
CA MET A 95 -12.64 -6.77 -25.72
C MET A 95 -13.53 -5.90 -26.61
N THR A 96 -14.82 -6.19 -26.65
CA THR A 96 -15.79 -5.43 -27.46
C THR A 96 -15.85 -3.97 -27.00
N SER A 97 -15.98 -3.72 -25.69
CA SER A 97 -16.00 -2.37 -25.13
C SER A 97 -14.67 -1.63 -25.39
N SER A 98 -13.53 -2.31 -25.29
CA SER A 98 -12.22 -1.71 -25.55
C SER A 98 -12.03 -1.32 -27.02
N ILE A 99 -12.49 -2.16 -27.97
CA ILE A 99 -12.41 -1.89 -29.41
C ILE A 99 -13.25 -0.66 -29.79
N VAL A 100 -14.45 -0.52 -29.22
CA VAL A 100 -15.30 0.66 -29.46
C VAL A 100 -14.59 1.95 -29.03
N VAL A 101 -13.96 1.94 -27.84
CA VAL A 101 -13.18 3.10 -27.36
C VAL A 101 -12.00 3.38 -28.28
N MET A 102 -11.26 2.36 -28.69
CA MET A 102 -10.12 2.50 -29.60
C MET A 102 -10.54 3.11 -30.95
N LEU A 103 -11.66 2.68 -31.52
CA LEU A 103 -12.21 3.25 -32.74
C LEU A 103 -12.62 4.71 -32.57
N CYS A 104 -13.23 5.06 -31.44
CA CYS A 104 -13.60 6.43 -31.12
C CYS A 104 -12.36 7.35 -31.04
N VAL A 105 -11.30 6.88 -30.38
CA VAL A 105 -10.02 7.61 -30.29
C VAL A 105 -9.36 7.76 -31.66
N LEU A 106 -9.32 6.70 -32.47
CA LEU A 106 -8.77 6.76 -33.83
C LEU A 106 -9.53 7.73 -34.73
N PHE A 107 -10.86 7.74 -34.65
CA PHE A 107 -11.68 8.68 -35.39
C PHE A 107 -11.38 10.14 -34.99
N LEU A 108 -11.30 10.42 -33.69
CA LEU A 108 -10.95 11.76 -33.21
C LEU A 108 -9.53 12.16 -33.63
N MET A 109 -8.58 11.24 -33.60
CA MET A 109 -7.21 11.47 -34.06
C MET A 109 -7.18 11.82 -35.56
N ALA A 110 -7.90 11.07 -36.39
CA ALA A 110 -7.99 11.33 -37.83
C ALA A 110 -8.67 12.67 -38.12
N PHE A 111 -9.74 13.00 -37.37
CA PHE A 111 -10.43 14.28 -37.50
C PHE A 111 -9.52 15.46 -37.13
N LEU A 112 -8.81 15.39 -36.01
CA LEU A 112 -7.88 16.44 -35.60
C LEU A 112 -6.74 16.61 -36.60
N ALA A 113 -6.09 15.50 -36.99
CA ALA A 113 -5.01 15.55 -37.97
C ALA A 113 -5.48 16.12 -39.33
N GLY A 114 -6.69 15.74 -39.76
CA GLY A 114 -7.31 16.29 -40.97
C GLY A 114 -7.58 17.79 -40.84
N SER A 115 -8.12 18.23 -39.71
CA SER A 115 -8.38 19.65 -39.42
C SER A 115 -7.07 20.46 -39.41
N ASP A 116 -6.02 19.96 -38.78
CA ASP A 116 -4.72 20.65 -38.70
C ASP A 116 -4.09 20.81 -40.09
N VAL A 117 -4.16 19.78 -40.94
CA VAL A 117 -3.65 19.87 -42.32
C VAL A 117 -4.49 20.83 -43.16
N LEU A 118 -5.81 20.76 -43.06
CA LEU A 118 -6.72 21.60 -43.84
C LEU A 118 -6.56 23.08 -43.45
N LEU A 119 -6.60 23.38 -42.15
CA LEU A 119 -6.41 24.72 -41.61
C LEU A 119 -5.00 25.23 -41.87
N GLY A 120 -3.97 24.38 -41.74
CA GLY A 120 -2.59 24.74 -42.05
C GLY A 120 -2.38 25.12 -43.53
N ARG A 121 -2.98 24.37 -44.46
CA ARG A 121 -2.98 24.71 -45.90
C ARG A 121 -3.75 25.98 -46.20
N TRP A 122 -4.92 26.16 -45.57
CA TRP A 122 -5.71 27.39 -45.72
C TRP A 122 -4.96 28.61 -45.19
N ALA A 123 -4.38 28.51 -43.99
CA ALA A 123 -3.65 29.61 -43.36
C ALA A 123 -2.39 29.98 -44.16
N SER A 124 -1.64 29.00 -44.66
CA SER A 124 -0.45 29.26 -45.49
C SER A 124 -0.80 29.91 -46.84
N TYR A 125 -1.88 29.47 -47.50
CA TYR A 125 -2.39 30.10 -48.71
C TYR A 125 -2.80 31.56 -48.46
N LEU A 126 -3.50 31.83 -47.35
CA LEU A 126 -4.03 33.14 -47.01
C LEU A 126 -2.94 34.13 -46.57
N LEU A 127 -1.91 33.67 -45.84
CA LEU A 127 -0.81 34.51 -45.36
C LEU A 127 0.31 34.71 -46.38
N THR A 128 0.57 33.72 -47.25
CA THR A 128 1.73 33.75 -48.17
C THR A 128 1.32 34.05 -49.62
N GLY A 129 0.03 33.99 -49.96
CA GLY A 129 -0.50 34.42 -51.27
C GLY A 129 0.01 33.65 -52.48
N ARG A 130 0.75 32.56 -52.30
CA ARG A 130 1.17 31.62 -53.35
C ARG A 130 0.99 30.20 -52.81
N GLY A 131 0.30 29.40 -53.61
CA GLY A 131 -0.18 28.05 -53.28
C GLY A 131 0.90 27.01 -53.11
#